data_AF-A7DZT5-F1
#
_entry.id   AF-A7DZT5-F1
#
_cell.length_a   1.000
_cell.length_b   1.000
_cell.length_c   1.000
_cell.angle_alpha   90.00
_cell.angle_beta   90.00
_cell.angle_gamma   90.00
#
_symmetry.space_group_name_H-M   'P 1'
#
loop_
_entity.id
_entity.type
_entity.pdbx_description
1 polymer ?
#
loop_
_entity_poly.entity_id
_entity_poly.type
_entity_poly.pdbx_seq_one_letter_code
_entity_poly.pdbx_strand_id
1 'polypeptide(L)'
;MEDDLMRIFGSDKLKDIVEKLGLGDDEAIESKMVSNAIENAQKKVEGNNFDIRKTLIQYDDVINKQREIIYKQRSEVLEGADLKDQIQEMIRDVINSVVDSHISDIEEEFKEELDKLIKFLEDIFLPKDYIKVEHLENLSNDE
;
A
#
# COMPACT_ATOMS: atom_id res chain seq x y z
N MET A 1 38.36 13.16 16.65
CA MET A 1 37.79 12.05 15.86
C MET A 1 36.33 11.78 16.26
N GLU A 2 35.45 12.78 16.14
CA GLU A 2 34.02 12.68 16.55
C GLU A 2 33.06 12.81 15.35
N ASP A 3 33.58 12.69 14.13
CA ASP A 3 32.78 12.76 12.91
C ASP A 3 31.74 11.61 12.88
N ASP A 4 30.48 11.93 12.61
CA ASP A 4 29.38 10.97 12.54
C ASP A 4 29.65 9.87 11.50
N LEU A 5 30.36 10.17 10.41
CA LEU A 5 30.80 9.17 9.43
C LEU A 5 31.77 8.17 10.05
N MET A 6 32.74 8.69 10.82
CA MET A 6 33.71 7.87 11.56
C MET A 6 33.06 7.15 12.75
N ARG A 7 31.92 7.62 13.27
CA ARG A 7 31.16 6.93 14.31
C ARG A 7 30.35 5.76 13.76
N ILE A 8 29.81 5.91 12.55
CA ILE A 8 28.99 4.88 11.88
C ILE A 8 29.86 3.83 11.18
N PHE A 9 31.02 4.23 10.64
CA PHE A 9 31.92 3.36 9.84
C PHE A 9 33.34 3.21 10.36
N GLY A 10 33.74 3.97 11.39
CA GLY A 10 34.98 3.72 12.12
C GLY A 10 34.82 2.49 12.99
N SER A 11 34.70 1.33 12.33
CA SER A 11 35.02 0.05 12.92
C SER A 11 36.40 0.14 13.58
N ASP A 12 36.58 -0.61 14.66
CA ASP A 12 37.82 -0.73 15.43
C ASP A 12 39.08 -0.73 14.55
N LYS A 13 39.01 -1.31 13.35
CA LYS A 13 40.08 -1.32 12.34
C LYS A 13 40.63 0.05 11.90
N LEU A 14 39.80 1.09 11.75
CA LEU A 14 40.29 2.43 11.33
C LEU A 14 40.98 3.13 12.50
N LYS A 15 40.44 2.97 13.72
CA LYS A 15 41.11 3.41 14.95
C LYS A 15 42.44 2.66 15.13
N ASP A 16 42.45 1.35 15.00
CA ASP A 16 43.66 0.50 15.14
C ASP A 16 44.77 0.89 14.15
N ILE A 17 44.42 1.33 12.93
CA ILE A 17 45.39 1.78 11.92
C ILE A 17 45.96 3.15 12.30
N VAL A 18 45.13 4.08 12.76
CA VAL A 18 45.55 5.42 13.19
C VAL A 18 46.40 5.34 14.47
N GLU A 19 46.00 4.51 15.42
CA GLU A 19 46.71 4.26 16.68
C GLU A 19 48.08 3.59 16.43
N LYS A 20 48.17 2.65 15.48
CA LYS A 20 49.45 2.03 15.06
C LYS A 20 50.35 2.97 14.26
N LEU A 21 49.81 3.99 13.60
CA LEU A 21 50.59 5.00 12.88
C LEU A 21 51.21 6.04 13.82
N GLY A 22 50.79 6.11 15.09
CA GLY A 22 51.41 6.96 16.12
C GLY A 22 51.28 8.46 15.84
N LEU A 23 50.30 8.87 15.03
CA LEU A 23 50.02 10.27 14.70
C LEU A 23 49.54 11.02 15.95
N GLY A 24 50.22 12.11 16.31
CA GLY A 24 49.76 13.00 17.37
C GLY A 24 48.50 13.76 16.95
N ASP A 25 47.66 14.17 17.91
CA ASP A 25 46.37 14.82 17.65
C ASP A 25 46.46 16.10 16.76
N ASP A 26 47.64 16.71 16.67
CA ASP A 26 47.92 17.93 15.89
C ASP A 26 48.67 17.69 14.55
N GLU A 27 48.93 16.43 14.17
CA GLU A 27 49.59 16.13 12.88
C GLU A 27 48.59 15.84 11.76
N ALA A 28 48.84 16.44 10.59
CA ALA A 28 48.01 16.22 9.41
C ALA A 28 48.11 14.76 8.93
N ILE A 29 46.97 14.08 8.86
CA ILE A 29 46.89 12.70 8.39
C ILE A 29 46.97 12.69 6.85
N GLU A 30 48.17 12.51 6.30
CA GLU A 30 48.39 12.31 4.86
C GLU A 30 48.64 10.83 4.52
N SER A 31 47.62 9.99 4.70
CA SER A 31 47.68 8.58 4.33
C SER A 31 46.66 8.25 3.25
N LYS A 32 47.15 7.84 2.07
CA LYS A 32 46.30 7.32 0.98
C LYS A 32 45.39 6.18 1.44
N MET A 33 45.85 5.36 2.38
CA MET A 33 45.06 4.27 2.94
C MET A 33 43.86 4.78 3.75
N VAL A 34 44.04 5.86 4.52
CA VAL A 34 42.97 6.50 5.29
C VAL A 34 41.99 7.23 4.36
N SER A 35 42.48 7.97 3.37
CA SER A 35 41.62 8.62 2.37
C SER A 35 40.73 7.62 1.63
N ASN A 36 41.31 6.49 1.18
CA ASN A 36 40.54 5.43 0.52
C ASN A 36 39.51 4.78 1.46
N ALA A 37 39.83 4.64 2.75
CA ALA A 37 38.90 4.09 3.73
C ALA A 37 37.71 5.04 3.97
N ILE A 38 37.96 6.36 4.03
CA ILE A 38 36.91 7.38 4.15
C ILE A 38 36.04 7.40 2.89
N GLU A 39 36.63 7.37 1.71
CA GLU A 39 35.88 7.33 0.44
C GLU A 39 34.96 6.10 0.37
N ASN A 40 35.44 4.93 0.78
CA ASN A 40 34.63 3.71 0.83
C ASN A 40 33.48 3.80 1.85
N ALA A 41 33.72 4.42 3.01
CA ALA A 41 32.68 4.69 3.99
C ALA A 41 31.60 5.63 3.42
N GLN A 42 32.00 6.71 2.74
CA GLN A 42 31.08 7.63 2.08
C GLN A 42 30.23 6.93 1.01
N LYS A 43 30.85 6.14 0.10
CA LYS A 43 30.12 5.36 -0.91
C LYS A 43 29.08 4.43 -0.29
N LYS A 44 29.38 3.85 0.88
CA LYS A 44 28.44 2.98 1.59
C LYS A 44 27.28 3.75 2.22
N VAL A 45 27.53 4.94 2.78
CA VAL A 45 26.47 5.85 3.27
C VAL A 45 25.57 6.28 2.13
N GLU A 46 26.15 6.72 1.01
CA GLU A 46 25.41 7.15 -0.17
C GLU A 46 24.59 6.01 -0.75
N GLY A 47 25.16 4.80 -0.82
CA GLY A 47 24.44 3.59 -1.23
C GLY A 47 23.23 3.30 -0.33
N ASN A 48 23.42 3.35 0.99
CA ASN A 48 22.31 3.15 1.93
C ASN A 48 21.23 4.23 1.80
N ASN A 49 21.61 5.50 1.65
CA ASN A 49 20.68 6.60 1.42
C ASN A 49 19.94 6.45 0.09
N PHE A 50 20.62 5.99 -0.96
CA PHE A 50 20.03 5.68 -2.25
C PHE A 50 19.00 4.57 -2.13
N ASP A 51 19.33 3.47 -1.44
CA ASP A 51 18.41 2.34 -1.24
C ASP A 51 17.16 2.77 -0.45
N ILE A 52 17.33 3.57 0.62
CA ILE A 52 16.19 4.13 1.38
C ILE A 52 15.29 4.96 0.47
N ARG A 53 15.87 5.87 -0.34
CA ARG A 53 15.08 6.69 -1.28
C ARG A 53 14.40 5.85 -2.35
N LYS A 54 15.07 4.82 -2.86
CA LYS A 54 14.50 3.90 -3.84
C LYS A 54 13.29 3.18 -3.28
N THR A 55 13.38 2.69 -2.05
CA THR A 55 12.24 2.07 -1.37
C THR A 55 11.10 3.06 -1.16
N LEU A 56 11.38 4.30 -0.73
CA LEU A 56 10.35 5.35 -0.61
C LEU A 56 9.66 5.65 -1.95
N ILE A 57 10.43 5.78 -3.04
CA ILE A 57 9.88 5.99 -4.39
C ILE A 57 8.98 4.82 -4.80
N GLN A 58 9.34 3.57 -4.48
CA GLN A 58 8.49 2.42 -4.80
C GLN A 58 7.14 2.45 -4.08
N TYR A 59 7.09 2.95 -2.83
CA TYR A 59 5.82 3.17 -2.14
C TYR A 59 5.02 4.30 -2.79
N ASP A 60 5.69 5.40 -3.16
CA ASP A 60 5.06 6.52 -3.86
C ASP A 60 4.51 6.10 -5.23
N ASP A 61 5.18 5.20 -5.96
CA ASP A 61 4.72 4.69 -7.25
C ASP A 61 3.36 3.99 -7.14
N VAL A 62 3.11 3.26 -6.04
CA VAL A 62 1.80 2.61 -5.80
C VAL A 62 0.72 3.66 -5.57
N ILE A 63 1.00 4.64 -4.70
CA ILE A 63 0.05 5.72 -4.39
C ILE A 63 -0.20 6.61 -5.61
N ASN A 64 0.82 6.87 -6.43
CA ASN A 64 0.70 7.65 -7.64
C ASN A 64 -0.20 6.95 -8.67
N LYS A 65 -0.01 5.63 -8.88
CA LYS A 65 -0.91 4.84 -9.75
C LYS A 65 -2.36 4.89 -9.29
N GLN A 66 -2.60 4.75 -7.98
CA GLN A 66 -3.95 4.88 -7.43
C GLN A 66 -4.52 6.28 -7.70
N ARG A 67 -3.72 7.34 -7.49
CA ARG A 67 -4.13 8.73 -7.74
C ARG A 67 -4.47 8.97 -9.21
N GLU A 68 -3.67 8.47 -10.14
CA GLU A 68 -3.93 8.59 -11.58
C GLU A 68 -5.27 7.97 -11.97
N ILE A 69 -5.57 6.77 -11.45
CA ILE A 69 -6.86 6.10 -11.71
C ILE A 69 -8.02 6.92 -11.16
N ILE A 70 -7.95 7.33 -9.88
CA ILE A 70 -9.03 8.09 -9.23
C ILE A 70 -9.26 9.44 -9.90
N TYR A 71 -8.19 10.16 -10.25
CA TYR A 71 -8.33 11.46 -10.92
C TYR A 71 -8.83 11.33 -12.35
N LYS A 72 -8.48 10.26 -13.06
CA LYS A 72 -9.06 9.96 -14.36
C LYS A 72 -10.57 9.76 -14.26
N GLN A 73 -11.03 8.85 -13.38
CA GLN A 73 -12.46 8.59 -13.17
C GLN A 73 -13.21 9.86 -12.74
N ARG A 74 -12.60 10.66 -11.84
CA ARG A 74 -13.18 11.93 -11.42
C ARG A 74 -13.31 12.92 -12.59
N SER A 75 -12.33 12.98 -13.49
CA SER A 75 -12.41 13.85 -14.68
C SER A 75 -13.56 13.42 -15.57
N GLU A 76 -13.71 12.11 -15.83
CA GLU A 76 -14.80 11.56 -16.65
C GLU A 76 -16.19 11.95 -16.08
N VAL A 77 -16.36 11.88 -14.76
CA VAL A 77 -17.58 12.34 -14.07
C VAL A 77 -17.80 13.85 -14.24
N LEU A 78 -16.75 14.66 -14.00
CA LEU A 78 -16.87 16.13 -14.04
C LEU A 78 -17.07 16.68 -15.44
N GLU A 79 -16.53 16.01 -16.46
CA GLU A 79 -16.69 16.37 -17.87
C GLU A 79 -18.03 15.91 -18.45
N GLY A 80 -18.83 15.17 -17.69
CA GLY A 80 -20.16 14.73 -18.08
C GLY A 80 -20.14 13.59 -19.09
N ALA A 81 -19.15 12.69 -19.01
CA ALA A 81 -19.17 11.44 -19.77
C ALA A 81 -20.43 10.61 -19.41
N ASP A 82 -20.91 9.80 -20.36
CA ASP A 82 -21.97 8.85 -20.06
C ASP A 82 -21.39 7.67 -19.27
N LEU A 83 -21.76 7.58 -17.98
CA LEU A 83 -21.28 6.57 -17.05
C LEU A 83 -22.36 5.55 -16.70
N LYS A 84 -23.48 5.53 -17.42
CA LYS A 84 -24.64 4.69 -17.06
C LYS A 84 -24.25 3.22 -16.91
N ASP A 85 -23.54 2.67 -17.90
CA ASP A 85 -23.17 1.25 -17.90
C ASP A 85 -22.21 0.93 -16.75
N GLN A 86 -21.24 1.81 -16.49
CA GLN A 86 -20.29 1.67 -15.37
C GLN A 86 -21.00 1.71 -14.02
N ILE A 87 -21.97 2.63 -13.84
CA ILE A 87 -22.78 2.69 -12.62
C ILE A 87 -23.63 1.43 -12.48
N GLN A 88 -24.19 0.89 -13.56
CA GLN A 88 -24.94 -0.36 -13.52
C GLN A 88 -24.07 -1.55 -13.14
N GLU A 89 -22.82 -1.62 -13.63
CA GLU A 89 -21.84 -2.62 -13.20
C GLU A 89 -21.51 -2.48 -11.71
N MET A 90 -21.22 -1.27 -11.23
CA MET A 90 -20.96 -1.03 -9.81
C MET A 90 -22.13 -1.45 -8.92
N ILE A 91 -23.37 -1.18 -9.34
CA ILE A 91 -24.57 -1.63 -8.62
C ILE A 91 -24.65 -3.16 -8.58
N ARG A 92 -24.40 -3.84 -9.72
CA ARG A 92 -24.39 -5.30 -9.78
C ARG A 92 -23.32 -5.90 -8.86
N ASP A 93 -22.12 -5.34 -8.85
CA ASP A 93 -21.02 -5.80 -8.00
C ASP A 93 -21.37 -5.68 -6.51
N VAL A 94 -22.02 -4.57 -6.12
CA VAL A 94 -22.50 -4.38 -4.75
C VAL A 94 -23.58 -5.39 -4.40
N ILE A 95 -24.57 -5.61 -5.28
CA ILE A 95 -25.64 -6.60 -5.06
C ILE A 95 -25.02 -7.99 -4.88
N ASN A 96 -24.15 -8.42 -5.78
CA ASN A 96 -23.49 -9.73 -5.73
C ASN A 96 -22.70 -9.90 -4.42
N SER A 97 -21.89 -8.90 -4.05
CA SER A 97 -21.12 -8.95 -2.80
C SER A 97 -22.03 -9.07 -1.57
N VAL A 98 -23.21 -8.45 -1.60
CA VAL A 98 -24.17 -8.49 -0.50
C VAL A 98 -24.90 -9.83 -0.45
N VAL A 99 -25.32 -10.36 -1.59
CA VAL A 99 -25.93 -11.70 -1.71
C VAL A 99 -24.94 -12.77 -1.24
N ASP A 100 -23.71 -12.75 -1.74
CA ASP A 100 -22.66 -13.69 -1.34
C ASP A 100 -22.39 -13.63 0.17
N SER A 101 -22.33 -12.43 0.76
CA SER A 101 -22.09 -12.28 2.20
C SER A 101 -23.20 -12.86 3.09
N HIS A 102 -24.42 -13.07 2.56
CA HIS A 102 -25.58 -13.57 3.30
C HIS A 102 -25.99 -14.98 2.93
N ILE A 103 -25.70 -15.46 1.71
CA ILE A 103 -26.34 -16.68 1.16
C ILE A 103 -25.30 -17.70 0.65
N SER A 104 -24.00 -17.38 0.62
CA SER A 104 -22.98 -18.36 0.21
C SER A 104 -22.95 -19.57 1.14
N ASP A 105 -23.10 -20.77 0.55
CA ASP A 105 -23.01 -22.10 1.19
C ASP A 105 -24.04 -22.37 2.31
N ILE A 106 -25.24 -21.79 2.23
CA ILE A 106 -26.29 -21.94 3.25
C ILE A 106 -27.34 -22.98 2.82
N GLU A 107 -27.33 -24.15 3.45
CA GLU A 107 -28.35 -25.20 3.27
C GLU A 107 -29.43 -25.18 4.38
N GLU A 108 -29.07 -24.81 5.60
CA GLU A 108 -29.97 -24.68 6.76
C GLU A 108 -30.35 -23.20 6.97
N GLU A 109 -31.56 -22.91 7.46
CA GLU A 109 -32.01 -21.52 7.78
C GLU A 109 -32.04 -20.55 6.57
N PHE A 110 -31.98 -21.04 5.33
CA PHE A 110 -31.97 -20.24 4.10
C PHE A 110 -33.05 -19.14 4.05
N LYS A 111 -34.28 -19.43 4.51
CA LYS A 111 -35.37 -18.44 4.56
C LYS A 111 -35.11 -17.31 5.56
N GLU A 112 -34.46 -17.60 6.67
CA GLU A 112 -34.12 -16.59 7.68
C GLU A 112 -32.99 -15.68 7.17
N GLU A 113 -32.01 -16.25 6.46
CA GLU A 113 -30.94 -15.48 5.82
C GLU A 113 -31.45 -14.63 4.66
N LEU A 114 -32.41 -15.13 3.87
CA LEU A 114 -33.12 -14.32 2.87
C LEU A 114 -33.87 -13.13 3.50
N ASP A 115 -34.53 -13.32 4.64
CA ASP A 115 -35.20 -12.23 5.35
C ASP A 115 -34.20 -11.18 5.86
N LYS A 116 -33.03 -11.61 6.34
CA LYS A 116 -31.93 -10.71 6.75
C LYS A 116 -31.36 -9.95 5.54
N LEU A 117 -31.12 -10.63 4.42
CA LEU A 117 -30.66 -10.02 3.16
C LEU A 117 -31.65 -8.95 2.69
N ILE A 118 -32.94 -9.27 2.64
CA ILE A 118 -33.98 -8.32 2.20
C ILE A 118 -33.98 -7.09 3.10
N LYS A 119 -33.97 -7.27 4.42
CA LYS A 119 -33.91 -6.15 5.38
C LYS A 119 -32.68 -5.27 5.16
N PHE A 120 -31.52 -5.89 4.94
CA PHE A 120 -30.29 -5.17 4.65
C PHE A 120 -30.39 -4.35 3.34
N LEU A 121 -30.95 -4.94 2.28
CA LEU A 121 -31.15 -4.24 1.01
C LEU A 121 -32.19 -3.12 1.12
N GLU A 122 -33.25 -3.29 1.92
CA GLU A 122 -34.25 -2.25 2.20
C GLU A 122 -33.67 -1.04 2.95
N ASP A 123 -32.71 -1.26 3.84
CA ASP A 123 -32.07 -0.18 4.59
C ASP A 123 -31.15 0.68 3.71
N ILE A 124 -30.63 0.14 2.60
CA ILE A 124 -29.60 0.78 1.78
C ILE A 124 -30.12 1.24 0.42
N PHE A 125 -30.87 0.40 -0.30
CA PHE A 125 -31.17 0.59 -1.73
C PHE A 125 -32.65 0.43 -2.11
N LEU A 126 -33.38 -0.47 -1.45
CA LEU A 126 -34.72 -0.89 -1.88
C LEU A 126 -35.83 -0.16 -1.10
N PRO A 127 -36.95 0.18 -1.77
CA PRO A 127 -38.17 0.55 -1.06
C PRO A 127 -38.67 -0.62 -0.20
N LYS A 128 -39.21 -0.29 0.98
CA LYS A 128 -39.78 -1.29 1.89
C LYS A 128 -40.89 -2.10 1.23
N ASP A 129 -40.93 -3.39 1.56
CA ASP A 129 -41.91 -4.38 1.10
C ASP A 129 -41.91 -4.59 -0.42
N TYR A 130 -40.87 -4.14 -1.14
CA TYR A 130 -40.78 -4.27 -2.60
C TYR A 130 -40.39 -5.70 -3.03
N ILE A 131 -39.53 -6.38 -2.27
CA ILE A 131 -39.13 -7.77 -2.49
C ILE A 131 -39.54 -8.59 -1.27
N LYS A 132 -40.03 -9.80 -1.51
CA LYS A 132 -40.41 -10.76 -0.47
C LYS A 132 -39.60 -12.03 -0.62
N VAL A 133 -39.43 -12.75 0.47
CA VAL A 133 -38.72 -14.04 0.51
C VAL A 133 -39.27 -14.99 -0.56
N GLU A 134 -40.61 -15.06 -0.70
CA GLU A 134 -41.33 -15.85 -1.69
C GLU A 134 -40.88 -15.62 -3.15
N HIS A 135 -40.39 -14.42 -3.48
CA HIS A 135 -39.90 -14.09 -4.83
C HIS A 135 -38.48 -14.63 -5.10
N LEU A 136 -37.70 -14.87 -4.05
CA LEU A 136 -36.29 -15.24 -4.13
C LEU A 136 -36.02 -16.71 -3.77
N GLU A 137 -36.96 -17.38 -3.09
CA GLU A 137 -36.80 -18.76 -2.58
C GLU A 137 -36.42 -19.81 -3.65
N ASN A 138 -36.67 -19.55 -4.93
CA ASN A 138 -36.41 -20.48 -6.03
C ASN A 138 -35.32 -20.00 -7.01
N LEU A 139 -34.65 -18.89 -6.71
CA LEU A 139 -33.57 -18.36 -7.55
C LEU A 139 -32.22 -18.84 -7.03
N SER A 140 -31.29 -19.07 -7.95
CA SER A 140 -29.88 -19.26 -7.60
C SER A 140 -29.20 -17.94 -7.25
N ASN A 141 -28.03 -17.98 -6.63
CA ASN A 141 -27.29 -16.77 -6.24
C ASN A 141 -26.91 -15.87 -7.44
N ASP A 142 -26.82 -16.45 -8.65
CA ASP A 142 -26.48 -15.75 -9.90
C ASP A 142 -27.71 -15.15 -10.62
N GLU A 143 -28.93 -15.46 -10.16
CA GLU A 143 -30.23 -15.07 -10.78
C GLU A 143 -30.95 -13.97 -10.00
#